data_AF-A0A286IHP3-F1
#
_entry.id   AF-A0A286IHP3-F1
#
_cell.length_a   1.000
_cell.length_b   1.000
_cell.length_c   1.000
_cell.angle_alpha   90.00
_cell.angle_beta   90.00
_cell.angle_gamma   90.00
#
_symmetry.space_group_name_H-M   'P 1'
#
loop_
_entity.id
_entity.type
_entity.pdbx_description
1 polymer ?
#
loop_
_entity_poly.entity_id
_entity_poly.type
_entity_poly.pdbx_seq_one_letter_code
_entity_poly.pdbx_strand_id
1 'polypeptide(L)'
;MMLIGILIISEIVLAFAFSAIAQLFYKKVGLDFKSILKGIFERMFLVITLYFGYPHALTFFSAVKLGTRLKHSEKNDEDQNRFNDFYLFGNFISVIAAILYVQLIKYYFPI
;
A
#
# COMPACT_ATOMS: atom_id res chain seq x y z
N MET A 1 16.43 -17.72 -2.99
CA MET A 1 16.91 -16.82 -1.91
C MET A 1 17.03 -15.37 -2.35
N MET A 2 17.66 -15.05 -3.49
CA MET A 2 17.85 -13.66 -3.95
C MET A 2 16.53 -12.87 -4.13
N LEU A 3 15.53 -13.45 -4.79
CA LEU A 3 14.22 -12.81 -4.99
C LEU A 3 13.51 -12.48 -3.67
N ILE A 4 13.48 -13.44 -2.74
CA ILE A 4 12.85 -13.26 -1.42
C ILE A 4 13.56 -12.13 -0.66
N GLY A 5 14.90 -12.06 -0.76
CA GLY A 5 15.66 -10.95 -0.20
C GLY A 5 15.26 -9.59 -0.77
N ILE A 6 15.13 -9.49 -2.11
CA ILE A 6 14.70 -8.26 -2.77
C ILE A 6 13.30 -7.83 -2.29
N LEU A 7 12.35 -8.76 -2.20
CA LEU A 7 10.98 -8.49 -1.74
C LEU A 7 10.94 -8.03 -0.28
N ILE A 8 11.74 -8.65 0.59
CA ILE A 8 11.82 -8.26 2.01
C ILE A 8 12.45 -6.86 2.12
N ILE A 9 13.54 -6.60 1.40
CA ILE A 9 14.21 -5.29 1.41
C ILE A 9 13.28 -4.20 0.90
N SER A 10 12.55 -4.44 -0.19
CA SER A 10 11.60 -3.47 -0.72
C SER A 10 10.45 -3.19 0.24
N GLU A 11 9.97 -4.19 0.98
CA GLU A 11 8.97 -3.99 2.04
C GLU A 11 9.50 -3.14 3.19
N ILE A 12 10.75 -3.34 3.61
CA ILE A 12 11.40 -2.52 4.64
C ILE A 12 11.54 -1.07 4.15
N VAL A 13 11.99 -0.87 2.91
CA VAL A 13 12.14 0.46 2.30
C VAL A 13 10.78 1.16 2.19
N LEU A 14 9.73 0.46 1.76
CA LEU A 14 8.38 1.00 1.71
C LEU A 14 7.85 1.36 3.10
N ALA A 15 8.03 0.48 4.09
CA ALA A 15 7.61 0.76 5.47
C ALA A 15 8.30 2.00 6.03
N PHE A 16 9.60 2.15 5.78
CA PHE A 16 10.36 3.34 6.17
C PHE A 16 9.90 4.59 5.41
N ALA A 17 9.72 4.51 4.09
CA ALA A 17 9.22 5.62 3.27
C ALA A 17 7.83 6.08 3.74
N PHE A 18 6.90 5.16 3.98
CA PHE A 18 5.57 5.49 4.51
C PHE A 18 5.64 6.11 5.90
N SER A 19 6.52 5.63 6.77
CA SER A 19 6.72 6.24 8.09
C SER A 19 7.32 7.64 7.99
N ALA A 20 8.34 7.85 7.15
CA ALA A 20 8.97 9.15 6.95
C ALA A 20 7.98 10.19 6.38
N ILE A 21 7.19 9.81 5.36
CA ILE A 21 6.19 10.70 4.78
C ILE A 21 5.07 10.97 5.81
N ALA A 22 4.65 9.98 6.59
CA ALA A 22 3.68 10.19 7.67
C ALA A 22 4.19 11.15 8.76
N GLN A 23 5.48 11.08 9.10
CA GLN A 23 6.11 12.01 10.05
C GLN A 23 6.13 13.44 9.51
N LEU A 24 6.46 13.62 8.22
CA LEU A 24 6.49 14.92 7.56
C LEU A 24 5.10 15.57 7.48
N PHE A 25 4.06 14.79 7.14
CA PHE A 25 2.72 15.32 6.93
C PHE A 25 1.90 15.48 8.22
N TYR A 26 2.09 14.61 9.23
CA TYR A 26 1.23 14.60 10.43
C TYR A 26 1.96 14.89 11.74
N LYS A 27 3.27 15.17 11.71
CA LYS A 27 4.12 15.31 12.91
C LYS A 27 3.98 14.15 13.91
N LYS A 28 3.48 12.99 13.46
CA LYS A 28 3.22 11.82 14.28
C LYS A 28 4.54 11.08 14.47
N VAL A 29 5.16 11.24 15.64
CA VAL A 29 6.45 10.61 15.97
C VAL A 29 6.21 9.14 16.34
N GLY A 30 6.77 8.22 15.55
CA GLY A 30 6.77 6.78 15.86
C GLY A 30 6.39 5.86 14.70
N LEU A 31 6.75 4.57 14.82
CA LEU A 31 6.35 3.51 13.90
C LEU A 31 5.00 2.94 14.32
N ASP A 32 3.96 3.19 13.51
CA ASP A 32 2.64 2.60 13.70
C ASP A 32 2.62 1.18 13.10
N PHE A 33 3.04 0.19 13.90
CA PHE A 33 3.11 -1.22 13.49
C PHE A 33 1.78 -1.74 12.92
N LYS A 34 0.64 -1.26 13.43
CA LYS A 34 -0.68 -1.64 12.92
C LYS A 34 -0.89 -1.14 11.50
N SER A 35 -0.48 0.10 11.21
CA SER A 35 -0.53 0.66 9.87
C SER A 35 0.41 -0.04 8.90
N ILE A 36 1.63 -0.39 9.34
CA ILE A 36 2.60 -1.12 8.53
C ILE A 36 2.06 -2.50 8.17
N LEU A 37 1.57 -3.25 9.16
CA LEU A 37 1.03 -4.59 8.97
C LEU A 37 -0.18 -4.56 8.02
N LYS A 38 -1.08 -3.59 8.17
CA LYS A 38 -2.18 -3.36 7.23
C LYS A 38 -1.66 -3.21 5.79
N GLY A 39 -0.65 -2.36 5.58
CA GLY A 39 -0.04 -2.16 4.26
C GLY A 39 0.56 -3.44 3.67
N ILE A 40 1.21 -4.27 4.48
CA ILE A 40 1.76 -5.57 4.05
C ILE A 40 0.64 -6.49 3.58
N PHE A 41 -0.44 -6.66 4.36
CA PHE A 41 -1.57 -7.51 3.98
C PHE A 41 -2.25 -7.04 2.69
N GLU A 42 -2.42 -5.72 2.54
CA GLU A 42 -2.96 -5.13 1.32
C GLU A 42 -2.09 -5.44 0.09
N ARG A 43 -0.76 -5.32 0.21
CA ARG A 43 0.16 -5.66 -0.89
C ARG A 43 0.19 -7.15 -1.17
N MET A 44 0.19 -8.02 -0.15
CA MET A 44 0.12 -9.47 -0.34
C MET A 44 -1.14 -9.86 -1.11
N PHE A 45 -2.29 -9.29 -0.75
CA PHE A 45 -3.55 -9.51 -1.47
C PHE A 45 -3.43 -9.11 -2.95
N LEU A 46 -2.91 -7.92 -3.24
CA LEU A 46 -2.72 -7.46 -4.61
C LEU A 46 -1.75 -8.33 -5.40
N VAL A 47 -0.61 -8.70 -4.81
CA VAL A 47 0.40 -9.54 -5.46
C VAL A 47 -0.19 -10.90 -5.81
N ILE A 48 -0.84 -11.57 -4.86
CA ILE A 48 -1.45 -12.89 -5.08
C ILE A 48 -2.47 -12.81 -6.21
N THR A 49 -3.42 -11.89 -6.12
CA THR A 49 -4.52 -11.79 -7.09
C THR A 49 -4.05 -11.41 -8.50
N LEU A 50 -3.13 -10.45 -8.62
CA LEU A 50 -2.54 -10.06 -9.90
C LEU A 50 -1.63 -11.14 -10.49
N TYR A 51 -0.92 -11.89 -9.65
CA TYR A 51 -0.09 -13.01 -10.09
C TYR A 51 -0.94 -14.06 -10.81
N PHE A 52 -2.08 -14.43 -10.22
CA PHE A 52 -3.06 -15.34 -10.81
C PHE A 52 -3.91 -14.74 -11.94
N GLY A 53 -3.68 -13.48 -12.33
CA GLY A 53 -4.38 -12.87 -13.46
C GLY A 53 -5.80 -12.39 -13.14
N TYR A 54 -6.08 -11.99 -11.90
CA TYR A 54 -7.36 -11.41 -11.49
C TYR A 54 -7.28 -9.87 -11.39
N PRO A 55 -7.29 -9.12 -12.50
CA PRO A 55 -7.19 -7.66 -12.46
C PRO A 55 -8.36 -6.98 -11.75
N HIS A 56 -9.53 -7.63 -11.69
CA HIS A 56 -10.70 -7.14 -10.95
C HIS A 56 -10.42 -6.93 -9.45
N ALA A 57 -9.39 -7.59 -8.90
CA ALA A 57 -8.96 -7.36 -7.53
C ALA A 57 -8.52 -5.90 -7.28
N LEU A 58 -8.02 -5.18 -8.28
CA LEU A 58 -7.72 -3.75 -8.18
C LEU A 58 -9.00 -2.93 -7.99
N THR A 59 -10.08 -3.27 -8.71
CA THR A 59 -11.37 -2.59 -8.57
C THR A 59 -11.98 -2.86 -7.20
N PHE A 60 -11.96 -4.12 -6.77
CA PHE A 60 -12.41 -4.52 -5.42
C PHE A 60 -11.61 -3.78 -4.33
N PHE A 61 -10.28 -3.77 -4.45
CA PHE A 61 -9.40 -3.10 -3.49
C PHE A 61 -9.68 -1.60 -3.39
N SER A 62 -9.84 -0.92 -4.54
CA SER A 62 -10.22 0.49 -4.59
C SER A 62 -11.59 0.74 -3.96
N ALA A 63 -12.58 -0.11 -4.21
CA ALA A 63 -13.91 0.00 -3.63
C ALA A 63 -13.89 -0.14 -2.10
N VAL A 64 -13.14 -1.11 -1.57
CA VAL A 64 -12.97 -1.30 -0.11
C VAL A 64 -12.30 -0.08 0.52
N LYS A 65 -11.26 0.47 -0.12
CA LYS A 65 -10.57 1.67 0.39
C LYS A 65 -11.44 2.92 0.33
N LEU A 66 -12.28 3.06 -0.69
CA LEU A 66 -13.23 4.16 -0.78
C LEU A 66 -14.32 4.05 0.29
N GLY A 67 -14.93 2.86 0.44
CA GLY A 67 -16.00 2.64 1.41
C GLY A 67 -15.58 2.83 2.87
N THR A 68 -14.37 2.41 3.24
CA THR A 68 -13.86 2.60 4.61
C THR A 68 -13.55 4.06 4.95
N ARG A 69 -13.32 4.88 3.93
CA ARG A 69 -12.97 6.30 4.04
C ARG A 69 -14.20 7.20 4.12
N LEU A 70 -15.24 6.92 3.34
CA LEU A 70 -16.53 7.65 3.41
C LEU A 70 -17.17 7.57 4.80
N LYS A 71 -16.90 6.51 5.57
CA LYS A 71 -17.34 6.40 6.96
C LYS A 71 -16.63 7.37 7.92
N HIS A 72 -15.47 7.91 7.55
CA HIS A 72 -14.64 8.75 8.42
C HIS A 72 -14.77 10.26 8.12
N SER A 73 -15.53 10.66 7.11
CA SER A 73 -15.54 12.03 6.56
C SER A 73 -16.48 13.03 7.27
N GLU A 74 -16.88 12.79 8.52
CA GLU A 74 -17.83 13.65 9.26
C GLU A 74 -17.16 14.75 10.12
N LYS A 75 -15.84 15.01 10.01
CA LYS A 75 -15.13 15.98 10.89
C LYS A 75 -14.07 16.84 10.16
N ASN A 76 -14.33 18.16 10.11
CA ASN A 76 -13.45 19.29 9.75
C ASN A 76 -12.67 19.21 8.42
N ASP A 77 -12.98 20.11 7.48
CA ASP A 77 -12.65 19.99 6.05
C ASP A 77 -11.17 20.17 5.65
N GLU A 78 -10.39 21.04 6.29
CA GLU A 78 -9.04 21.39 5.77
C GLU A 78 -7.96 20.34 6.04
N ASP A 79 -7.86 19.87 7.29
CA ASP A 79 -6.91 18.80 7.66
C ASP A 79 -7.32 17.45 7.04
N GLN A 80 -8.62 17.26 6.83
CA GLN A 80 -9.17 16.05 6.19
C GLN A 80 -8.78 15.97 4.72
N ASN A 81 -8.77 17.08 3.97
CA ASN A 81 -8.38 17.08 2.56
C ASN A 81 -6.90 16.72 2.36
N ARG A 82 -6.00 17.32 3.16
CA ARG A 82 -4.58 16.93 3.16
C ARG A 82 -4.39 15.48 3.57
N PHE A 83 -5.16 15.03 4.57
CA PHE A 83 -5.15 13.62 4.95
C PHE A 83 -5.59 12.73 3.79
N ASN A 84 -6.57 13.21 3.05
CA ASN A 84 -7.14 12.50 1.93
C ASN A 84 -6.11 12.21 0.84
N ASP A 85 -5.39 13.25 0.45
CA ASP A 85 -4.43 13.21 -0.64
C ASP A 85 -3.22 12.35 -0.30
N PHE A 86 -2.73 12.42 0.95
CA PHE A 86 -1.66 11.55 1.43
C PHE A 86 -2.04 10.06 1.33
N TYR A 87 -3.24 9.68 1.80
CA TYR A 87 -3.68 8.29 1.73
C TYR A 87 -3.88 7.83 0.29
N LEU A 88 -4.39 8.70 -0.59
CA LEU A 88 -4.55 8.39 -2.00
C LEU A 88 -3.19 8.11 -2.65
N PHE A 89 -2.22 9.00 -2.46
CA PHE A 89 -0.88 8.85 -3.00
C PHE A 89 -0.19 7.59 -2.47
N GLY A 90 -0.32 7.31 -1.17
CA GLY A 90 0.25 6.10 -0.60
C GLY A 90 -0.37 4.81 -1.12
N ASN A 91 -1.68 4.82 -1.40
CA ASN A 91 -2.34 3.70 -2.06
C ASN A 91 -1.81 3.46 -3.47
N PHE A 92 -1.59 4.52 -4.25
CA PHE A 92 -1.00 4.42 -5.59
C PHE A 92 0.41 3.83 -5.55
N ILE A 93 1.28 4.31 -4.65
CA ILE A 93 2.63 3.73 -4.46
C ILE A 93 2.53 2.24 -4.12
N SER A 94 1.62 1.86 -3.23
CA SER A 94 1.42 0.48 -2.82
C SER A 94 0.96 -0.42 -3.98
N VAL A 95 0.06 0.08 -4.83
CA VAL A 95 -0.40 -0.63 -6.04
C VAL A 95 0.73 -0.77 -7.06
N ILE A 96 1.51 0.30 -7.30
CA ILE A 96 2.67 0.26 -8.20
C ILE A 96 3.68 -0.78 -7.70
N ALA A 97 4.00 -0.78 -6.40
CA ALA A 97 4.89 -1.76 -5.80
C ALA A 97 4.38 -3.19 -6.00
N ALA A 98 3.09 -3.45 -5.77
CA ALA A 98 2.50 -4.77 -5.99
C ALA A 98 2.58 -5.22 -7.46
N ILE A 99 2.34 -4.32 -8.42
CA ILE A 99 2.49 -4.62 -9.85
C ILE A 99 3.95 -4.95 -10.17
N LEU A 100 4.91 -4.17 -9.68
CA LEU A 100 6.33 -4.42 -9.88
C LEU A 100 6.77 -5.76 -9.28
N TYR A 101 6.28 -6.11 -8.09
CA TYR A 101 6.53 -7.41 -7.47
C TYR A 101 6.00 -8.55 -8.34
N VAL A 102 4.78 -8.43 -8.88
CA VAL A 102 4.21 -9.46 -9.76
C VAL A 102 5.06 -9.62 -11.02
N GLN A 103 5.46 -8.52 -11.65
CA GLN A 103 6.33 -8.58 -12.84
C GLN A 103 7.68 -9.22 -12.52
N LEU A 104 8.28 -8.87 -11.38
CA LEU A 104 9.53 -9.46 -10.92
C LEU A 104 9.37 -10.96 -10.64
N ILE A 105 8.30 -11.37 -9.96
CA ILE A 105 8.03 -12.78 -9.66
C ILE A 105 7.82 -13.55 -10.97
N LYS A 106 7.01 -13.04 -11.91
CA LYS A 106 6.78 -13.68 -13.22
C LYS A 106 8.05 -13.79 -14.06
N TYR A 107 8.96 -12.82 -13.95
CA TYR A 107 10.26 -12.88 -14.62
C TYR A 107 11.11 -14.06 -14.13
N TYR A 108 11.11 -14.34 -12.82
CA TYR A 108 11.85 -15.48 -12.25
C TYR A 108 11.08 -16.81 -12.28
N PHE A 109 9.75 -16.76 -12.23
CA PHE A 109 8.83 -17.90 -12.20
C PHE A 109 7.71 -17.68 -13.23
N PRO A 110 7.99 -17.87 -14.52
CA PRO A 110 6.96 -17.85 -15.54
C PRO A 110 6.08 -19.09 -15.36
N ILE A 111 4.85 -18.87 -14.87
CA ILE A 111 3.77 -19.86 -14.83
C ILE A 111 2.76 -19.46 -15.89
#